data_AF-A0A6A6UGB3-F1
#
_entry.id   AF-A0A6A6UGB3-F1
#
_cell.length_a   1.000
_cell.length_b   1.000
_cell.length_c   1.000
_cell.angle_alpha   90.00
_cell.angle_beta   90.00
_cell.angle_gamma   90.00
#
_symmetry.space_group_name_H-M   'P 1'
#
loop_
_entity.id
_entity.type
_entity.pdbx_description
1 polymer ?
#
loop_
_entity_poly.entity_id
_entity_poly.type
_entity_poly.pdbx_seq_one_letter_code
_entity_poly.pdbx_strand_id
1 'polypeptide(L)' 'MNDSPTQLLTEGETWYEAPGCHHRVSANASETEDYLILVTFVVETKVVEEGGLGALVVVVVDEEFEGLVFPSS' A
#
# COMPACT_ATOMS: atom_id res chain seq x y z
N MET A 1 4.95 10.01 -0.99
CA MET A 1 5.12 8.91 -1.95
C MET A 1 6.58 8.80 -2.33
N ASN A 2 7.23 7.63 -2.17
CA ASN A 2 8.69 7.51 -2.29
C ASN A 2 9.41 8.52 -1.38
N ASP A 3 10.09 9.51 -1.97
CA ASP A 3 10.82 10.59 -1.28
C ASP A 3 10.01 11.88 -1.11
N SER A 4 8.78 11.95 -1.63
CA SER A 4 7.92 13.11 -1.43
C SER A 4 7.41 13.17 0.01
N PRO A 5 7.21 14.38 0.58
CA PRO A 5 6.66 14.56 1.92
C PRO A 5 5.36 13.77 2.13
N THR A 6 5.15 13.33 3.37
CA THR A 6 3.87 12.75 3.78
C THR A 6 2.76 13.77 3.59
N GLN A 7 1.64 13.32 3.03
CA GLN A 7 0.45 14.13 2.83
C GLN A 7 -0.67 13.60 3.69
N LEU A 8 -1.42 14.51 4.31
CA LEU A 8 -2.68 14.18 4.96
C LEU A 8 -3.80 14.35 3.92
N LEU A 9 -4.57 13.30 3.70
CA LEU A 9 -5.72 13.31 2.80
C LEU A 9 -6.99 13.16 3.62
N THR A 10 -8.02 13.89 3.21
CA THR A 10 -9.34 13.93 3.83
C THR A 10 -10.37 13.19 2.97
N GLU A 11 -11.59 13.05 3.49
CA GLU A 11 -12.66 12.34 2.80
C GLU A 11 -12.90 12.89 1.38
N GLY A 12 -12.96 12.00 0.40
CA GLY A 12 -13.19 12.34 -1.01
C GLY A 12 -11.93 12.74 -1.79
N GLU A 13 -10.79 12.93 -1.11
CA GLU A 13 -9.52 13.14 -1.80
C GLU A 13 -8.96 11.83 -2.34
N THR A 14 -8.15 11.95 -3.40
CA THR A 14 -7.55 10.80 -4.07
C THR A 14 -6.07 11.05 -4.30
N TRP A 15 -5.30 9.97 -4.33
CA TRP A 15 -3.90 10.01 -4.73
C TRP A 15 -3.65 8.96 -5.81
N TYR A 16 -2.52 9.12 -6.49
CA TYR A 16 -2.09 8.19 -7.54
C TYR A 16 -0.71 7.65 -7.24
N GLU A 17 -0.58 6.34 -7.37
CA GLU A 17 0.66 5.60 -7.23
C GLU A 17 1.13 5.17 -8.62
N ALA A 18 2.17 5.81 -9.14
CA ALA A 18 2.73 5.35 -10.41
C ALA A 18 3.37 3.96 -10.25
N PRO A 19 3.40 3.12 -11.31
CA PRO A 19 4.09 1.83 -11.26
C PRO A 19 5.51 1.96 -10.71
N GLY A 20 5.86 1.10 -9.75
CA GLY A 20 7.17 1.11 -9.08
C GLY A 20 7.29 2.07 -7.90
N CYS A 21 6.21 2.77 -7.50
CA CYS A 21 6.21 3.50 -6.23
C CYS A 21 6.12 2.55 -5.03
N HIS A 22 6.72 2.96 -3.91
CA HIS A 22 6.63 2.29 -2.63
C HIS A 22 5.82 3.14 -1.66
N HIS A 23 4.68 2.61 -1.24
CA HIS A 23 3.86 3.22 -0.19
C HIS A 23 4.54 3.02 1.16
N ARG A 24 5.02 4.10 1.77
CA ARG A 24 5.82 4.04 3.00
C ARG A 24 4.98 4.07 4.27
N VAL A 25 3.86 4.80 4.26
CA VAL A 25 3.02 5.01 5.44
C VAL A 25 1.57 5.11 5.00
N SER A 26 0.75 4.15 5.43
CA SER A 26 -0.72 4.25 5.43
C SER A 26 -1.15 4.25 6.89
N ALA A 27 -1.57 5.40 7.40
CA ALA A 27 -1.93 5.56 8.81
C ALA A 27 -3.20 6.39 8.93
N ASN A 28 -4.06 6.00 9.87
CA ASN A 28 -5.17 6.84 10.29
C ASN A 28 -4.62 8.09 11.00
N ALA A 29 -5.05 9.26 10.58
CA ALA A 29 -4.71 10.50 11.27
C ALA A 29 -5.63 10.81 12.46
N SER A 30 -6.78 10.12 12.57
CA SER A 30 -7.71 10.26 13.68
C SER A 30 -7.39 9.27 14.79
N GLU A 31 -7.50 9.72 16.05
CA GLU A 31 -7.38 8.87 17.24
C GLU A 31 -8.72 8.24 17.66
N THR A 32 -9.84 8.73 17.11
CA THR A 32 -11.19 8.40 17.61
C THR A 32 -12.13 7.88 16.53
N GLU A 33 -11.82 8.08 15.26
CA GLU A 33 -12.69 7.72 14.13
C GLU A 33 -11.97 6.73 13.22
N ASP A 34 -12.69 5.70 12.76
CA ASP A 34 -12.18 4.77 11.77
C ASP A 34 -11.97 5.46 10.42
N TYR A 35 -11.03 4.96 9.61
CA TYR A 35 -10.84 5.40 8.23
C TYR A 35 -11.05 4.23 7.26
N LEU A 36 -11.65 4.53 6.11
CA LEU A 36 -11.85 3.59 5.02
C LEU A 36 -11.23 4.16 3.74
N ILE A 37 -10.44 3.35 3.03
CA ILE A 37 -9.91 3.69 1.72
C ILE A 37 -10.36 2.66 0.69
N LEU A 38 -10.65 3.13 -0.54
CA LEU A 38 -10.87 2.28 -1.70
C LEU A 38 -9.65 2.39 -2.61
N VAL A 39 -8.96 1.27 -2.82
CA VAL A 39 -7.75 1.23 -3.64
C VAL A 39 -8.02 0.38 -4.88
N THR A 40 -7.64 0.91 -6.05
CA THR A 40 -7.68 0.18 -7.32
C THR A 40 -6.25 -0.09 -7.77
N PHE A 41 -5.93 -1.36 -8.02
CA PHE A 41 -4.62 -1.78 -8.47
C PHE A 41 -4.67 -2.17 -9.95
N VAL A 42 -3.63 -1.81 -10.69
CA VAL A 42 -3.34 -2.35 -12.03
C VAL A 42 -2.09 -3.19 -11.90
N VAL A 43 -2.25 -4.52 -11.94
CA VAL A 43 -1.17 -5.50 -11.75
C VAL A 43 -1.20 -6.55 -12.85
N GLU A 44 -0.08 -7.23 -13.06
CA GLU A 44 -0.07 -8.42 -13.92
C GLU A 44 -0.91 -9.53 -13.28
N THR A 45 -1.74 -10.21 -14.08
CA THR A 45 -2.66 -11.25 -13.62
C THR A 45 -1.92 -12.35 -12.83
N LYS A 46 -0.72 -12.73 -13.30
CA LYS A 46 0.12 -13.75 -12.65
C LYS A 46 0.41 -13.45 -11.17
N VAL A 47 0.54 -12.18 -10.79
CA VAL A 47 0.81 -11.77 -9.40
C VAL A 47 -0.32 -12.21 -8.47
N VAL A 48 -1.56 -12.09 -8.95
CA VAL A 48 -2.74 -12.48 -8.18
C VAL A 48 -2.98 -13.99 -8.27
N GLU A 49 -2.68 -14.60 -9.42
CA GLU A 49 -2.81 -16.06 -9.60
C GLU A 49 -1.84 -16.85 -8.71
N GLU A 50 -0.61 -16.36 -8.56
CA GLU A 50 0.44 -17.04 -7.78
C GLU A 50 0.39 -16.66 -6.28
N GLY A 51 0.20 -15.37 -5.97
CA GLY A 51 0.24 -14.85 -4.60
C GLY A 51 -1.13 -14.63 -3.94
N GLY A 52 -2.22 -14.84 -4.68
CA GLY A 52 -3.58 -14.57 -4.21
C GLY A 52 -3.82 -13.08 -3.90
N LEU A 53 -4.88 -12.79 -3.13
CA LEU A 53 -5.18 -11.42 -2.70
C LEU A 53 -4.14 -10.83 -1.74
N GLY A 54 -3.39 -11.69 -1.04
CA GLY A 54 -2.30 -11.25 -0.15
C GLY A 54 -1.13 -10.59 -0.89
N ALA A 55 -1.00 -10.81 -2.20
CA ALA A 55 -0.01 -10.12 -3.04
C ALA A 55 -0.39 -8.65 -3.33
N LEU A 56 -1.66 -8.27 -3.15
CA LEU A 56 -2.12 -6.90 -3.44
C LEU A 56 -1.90 -5.95 -2.27
N VAL A 57 -2.01 -6.45 -1.05
CA VAL A 57 -1.87 -5.65 0.17
C VAL A 57 -1.05 -6.46 1.17
N VAL A 58 0.20 -6.04 1.35
CA VAL A 58 1.04 -6.54 2.44
C VAL A 58 1.05 -5.47 3.53
N VAL A 59 0.36 -5.74 4.64
CA VAL A 59 0.40 -4.85 5.80
C VAL A 59 1.66 -5.18 6.60
N VAL A 60 2.69 -4.40 6.36
CA VAL A 60 3.93 -4.38 7.14
C VAL A 60 3.71 -3.44 8.32
N VAL A 61 3.51 -4.00 9.51
CA VAL A 61 3.41 -3.22 10.75
C VAL A 61 4.76 -3.29 11.45
N ASP A 62 5.56 -2.23 11.29
CA ASP A 62 6.76 -1.95 12.10
C ASP A 62 8.04 -2.77 11.78
N GLU A 63 9.21 -2.33 12.29
CA GLU A 63 10.63 -2.54 11.85
C GLU A 63 11.10 -3.94 11.36
N GLU A 64 10.31 -5.00 11.55
CA GLU A 64 10.62 -6.42 11.35
C GLU A 64 10.57 -6.93 9.90
N PHE A 65 9.98 -6.18 8.97
CA PHE A 65 9.81 -6.63 7.57
C PHE A 65 10.99 -6.21 6.65
N GLU A 66 12.11 -5.81 7.26
CA GLU A 66 13.42 -5.64 6.64
C GLU A 66 13.94 -7.00 6.12
N GLY A 67 14.06 -7.17 4.80
CA GLY A 67 14.68 -8.36 4.17
C GLY A 67 13.75 -9.40 3.54
N LEU A 68 12.45 -9.14 3.42
CA LEU A 68 11.54 -10.03 2.68
C LEU A 68 11.77 -9.91 1.16
N VAL A 69 12.28 -10.99 0.56
CA VAL A 69 12.36 -11.16 -0.89
C VAL A 69 11.11 -11.91 -1.35
N PHE A 70 10.30 -11.24 -2.15
CA PHE A 70 9.18 -11.88 -2.85
C PHE A 70 9.74 -12.88 -3.87
N PRO A 71 9.28 -14.15 -3.87
CA PRO A 71 9.76 -15.13 -4.83
C PRO A 71 9.46 -14.65 -6.25
N SER A 72 10.49 -14.61 -7.10
CA SER A 72 10.32 -14.46 -8.54
C SER A 72 10.02 -15.82 -9.16
N SER A 73 8.81 -16.01 -9.66
CA SER A 73 8.53 -16.94 -10.76
C SER A 73 8.14 -16.17 -12.03
#